data_AF-A0A2S8GNC1-F1
#
_entry.id   AF-A0A2S8GNC1-F1
#
_cell.length_a   1.000
_cell.length_b   1.000
_cell.length_c   1.000
_cell.angle_alpha   90.00
_cell.angle_beta   90.00
_cell.angle_gamma   90.00
#
_symmetry.space_group_name_H-M   'P 1'
#
loop_
_entity.id
_entity.type
_entity.pdbx_description
1 polymer ?
#
loop_
_entity_poly.entity_id
_entity_poly.type
_entity_poly.pdbx_seq_one_letter_code
_entity_poly.pdbx_strand_id
1 'polypeptide(L)'
;MGPLLSKELAERVAVAGHILGVTPRTLLLVLVDVVGLPFSKSRFTQLTVSNLRDGLLRHEGNESFDLDESSGQELATLKHAVRCLWGFREDDVQRLPEPSGRLDVPLPGSIRVAVATSNGKQVDEHFGGALRFFVYQVSKEASQLVDVRSAAEAVDAADGMDFRAELIPDCQVLYTQAIGGPIAAKVIQRGVYPLTVESRSKVDEVLDRLQQKMLNNPPPWLAKAMKVPLDDRIRFQRHEVLEPQ
;
A
#
# COMPACT_ATOMS: atom_id res chain seq x y z
N MET A 1 14.35 -11.87 -23.92
CA MET A 1 14.75 -10.91 -22.86
C MET A 1 13.79 -9.75 -22.93
N GLY A 2 12.96 -9.53 -21.89
CA GLY A 2 12.16 -8.31 -21.79
C GLY A 2 13.06 -7.09 -21.66
N PRO A 3 12.55 -5.87 -21.93
CA PRO A 3 13.35 -4.66 -21.78
C PRO A 3 13.88 -4.55 -20.34
N LEU A 4 15.14 -4.13 -20.19
CA LEU A 4 15.80 -3.91 -18.89
C LEU A 4 15.05 -2.90 -18.01
N LEU A 5 14.24 -2.04 -18.64
CA LEU A 5 13.46 -0.98 -18.02
C LEU A 5 12.06 -0.95 -18.66
N SER A 6 10.99 -1.06 -17.86
CA SER A 6 9.63 -0.86 -18.39
C SER A 6 9.39 0.61 -18.72
N LYS A 7 8.52 0.91 -19.68
CA LYS A 7 8.13 2.30 -20.04
C LYS A 7 7.71 3.10 -18.81
N GLU A 8 6.88 2.48 -17.96
CA GLU A 8 6.38 3.09 -16.72
C GLU A 8 7.51 3.35 -15.69
N LEU A 9 8.51 2.47 -15.60
CA LEU A 9 9.67 2.72 -14.74
C LEU A 9 10.55 3.84 -15.32
N ALA A 10 10.74 3.88 -16.65
CA ALA A 10 11.49 4.94 -17.31
C ALA A 10 10.87 6.33 -17.07
N GLU A 11 9.54 6.42 -17.17
CA GLU A 11 8.80 7.65 -16.87
C GLU A 11 8.99 8.10 -15.42
N ARG A 12 8.88 7.18 -14.45
CA ARG A 12 9.11 7.48 -13.02
C ARG A 12 10.54 7.96 -12.76
N VAL A 13 11.53 7.32 -13.37
CA VAL A 13 12.93 7.73 -13.26
C VAL A 13 13.14 9.12 -13.88
N ALA A 14 12.51 9.43 -15.01
CA ALA A 14 12.62 10.74 -15.63
C ALA A 14 12.04 11.85 -14.74
N VAL A 15 10.85 11.63 -14.17
CA VAL A 15 10.20 12.58 -13.26
C VAL A 15 11.01 12.75 -11.97
N ALA A 16 11.44 11.65 -11.34
CA ALA A 16 12.25 11.71 -10.14
C ALA A 16 13.61 12.38 -10.37
N GLY A 17 14.25 12.15 -11.52
CA GLY A 17 15.47 12.85 -11.92
C GLY A 17 15.25 14.35 -12.02
N HIS A 18 14.15 14.79 -12.64
CA HIS A 18 13.80 16.20 -12.72
C HIS A 18 13.57 16.83 -11.33
N ILE A 19 12.84 16.14 -10.44
CA ILE A 19 12.59 16.59 -9.05
C ILE A 19 13.91 16.78 -8.29
N LEU A 20 14.85 15.85 -8.46
CA LEU A 20 16.15 15.85 -7.77
C LEU A 20 17.20 16.74 -8.43
N GLY A 21 16.95 17.26 -9.64
CA GLY A 21 17.95 17.98 -10.43
C GLY A 21 19.06 17.10 -11.01
N VAL A 22 18.86 15.78 -11.08
CA VAL A 22 19.88 14.81 -11.53
C VAL A 22 19.52 14.17 -12.86
N THR A 23 20.52 13.74 -13.62
CA THR A 23 20.25 13.09 -14.91
C THR A 23 19.61 11.71 -14.73
N PRO A 24 18.72 11.25 -15.64
CA PRO A 24 18.16 9.91 -15.59
C PRO A 24 19.22 8.80 -15.56
N ARG A 25 20.38 9.03 -16.17
CA ARG A 25 21.51 8.09 -16.16
C ARG A 25 22.09 7.95 -14.75
N THR A 26 22.35 9.06 -14.07
CA THR A 26 22.84 9.07 -12.67
C THR A 26 21.85 8.34 -11.77
N LEU A 27 20.56 8.68 -11.88
CA LEU A 27 19.53 8.06 -11.06
C LEU A 27 19.39 6.56 -11.32
N LEU A 28 19.54 6.09 -12.56
CA LEU A 28 19.56 4.66 -12.86
C LEU A 28 20.73 3.94 -12.21
N LEU A 29 21.92 4.52 -12.19
CA LEU A 29 23.09 3.92 -11.51
C LEU A 29 22.84 3.81 -10.01
N VAL A 30 22.32 4.87 -9.39
CA VAL A 30 21.91 4.85 -7.97
C VAL A 30 20.88 3.75 -7.70
N LEU A 31 19.86 3.62 -8.55
CA LEU A 31 18.83 2.59 -8.38
C LEU A 31 19.40 1.18 -8.55
N VAL A 32 20.33 0.96 -9.48
CA VAL A 32 21.01 -0.35 -9.61
C VAL A 32 21.73 -0.71 -8.33
N ASP A 33 22.41 0.24 -7.68
CA ASP A 33 23.13 -0.02 -6.44
C ASP A 33 22.19 -0.23 -5.24
N VAL A 34 21.10 0.54 -5.18
CA VAL A 34 20.18 0.52 -4.03
C VAL A 34 19.18 -0.64 -4.09
N VAL A 35 18.54 -0.86 -5.25
CA VAL A 35 17.47 -1.86 -5.38
C VAL A 35 17.89 -3.11 -6.15
N GLY A 36 18.98 -3.05 -6.92
CA GLY A 36 19.48 -4.16 -7.72
C GLY A 36 18.67 -4.46 -8.99
N LEU A 37 19.25 -5.30 -9.84
CA LEU A 37 18.61 -5.83 -11.05
C LEU A 37 18.14 -7.29 -10.86
N PRO A 38 17.14 -7.74 -11.65
CA PRO A 38 16.26 -6.94 -12.48
C PRO A 38 15.33 -6.07 -11.63
N PHE A 39 14.98 -4.88 -12.13
CA PHE A 39 14.04 -4.00 -11.45
C PHE A 39 12.67 -4.68 -11.30
N SER A 40 12.09 -4.58 -10.11
CA SER A 40 10.77 -5.11 -9.82
C SER A 40 10.09 -4.29 -8.73
N LYS A 41 8.76 -4.22 -8.75
CA LYS A 41 7.98 -3.48 -7.75
C LYS A 41 8.33 -3.89 -6.31
N SER A 42 8.57 -5.18 -6.09
CA SER A 42 9.00 -5.73 -4.79
C SER A 42 10.36 -5.16 -4.33
N ARG A 43 11.35 -5.03 -5.22
CA ARG A 43 12.66 -4.45 -4.87
C ARG A 43 12.57 -2.96 -4.52
N PHE A 44 11.68 -2.22 -5.17
CA PHE A 44 11.46 -0.79 -4.87
C PHE A 44 10.90 -0.56 -3.46
N THR A 45 10.38 -1.58 -2.77
CA THR A 45 10.01 -1.46 -1.34
C THR A 45 11.20 -1.21 -0.42
N GLN A 46 12.42 -1.51 -0.88
CA GLN A 46 13.66 -1.26 -0.13
C GLN A 46 14.17 0.17 -0.33
N LEU A 47 13.67 0.90 -1.33
CA LEU A 47 14.08 2.27 -1.60
C LEU A 47 13.53 3.19 -0.51
N THR A 48 14.41 3.89 0.20
CA THR A 48 14.10 4.84 1.25
C THR A 48 14.74 6.19 0.93
N VAL A 49 14.36 7.23 1.67
CA VAL A 49 15.01 8.54 1.56
C VAL A 49 16.51 8.44 1.86
N SER A 50 16.87 7.69 2.90
CA SER A 50 18.26 7.54 3.33
C SER A 50 19.12 6.89 2.26
N ASN A 51 18.72 5.73 1.73
CA ASN A 51 19.57 5.03 0.77
C ASN A 51 19.58 5.68 -0.62
N LEU A 52 18.51 6.41 -0.99
CA LEU A 52 18.52 7.26 -2.18
C LEU A 52 19.54 8.40 -2.01
N ARG A 53 19.50 9.12 -0.88
CA ARG A 53 20.45 10.19 -0.56
C ARG A 53 21.88 9.68 -0.56
N ASP A 54 22.15 8.59 0.15
CA ASP A 54 23.48 7.98 0.20
C ASP A 54 23.94 7.52 -1.19
N GLY A 55 23.03 7.02 -2.01
CA GLY A 55 23.31 6.62 -3.39
C GLY A 55 23.71 7.79 -4.27
N LEU A 56 22.96 8.90 -4.21
CA LEU A 56 23.26 10.12 -4.97
C LEU A 56 24.64 10.67 -4.61
N LEU A 57 24.96 10.73 -3.31
CA LEU A 57 26.27 11.18 -2.83
C LEU A 57 27.45 10.37 -3.40
N ARG A 58 27.28 9.06 -3.61
CA ARG A 58 28.32 8.19 -4.17
C ARG A 58 28.55 8.42 -5.68
N HIS A 59 27.50 8.79 -6.42
CA HIS A 59 27.54 8.89 -7.88
C HIS A 59 27.77 10.31 -8.40
N GLU A 60 27.44 11.35 -7.63
CA GLU A 60 27.58 12.75 -8.07
C GLU A 60 28.92 13.39 -7.74
N GLY A 61 29.80 12.72 -6.98
CA GLY A 61 31.17 13.17 -6.77
C GLY A 61 31.28 14.60 -6.25
N ASN A 62 30.92 14.84 -4.99
CA ASN A 62 31.28 16.00 -4.15
C ASN A 62 31.14 17.46 -4.68
N GLU A 63 30.69 17.74 -5.91
CA GLU A 63 30.74 19.10 -6.48
C GLU A 63 29.39 19.70 -6.94
N SER A 64 28.25 19.03 -6.75
CA SER A 64 26.94 19.61 -7.15
C SER A 64 25.77 19.34 -6.22
N PHE A 65 25.93 18.51 -5.19
CA PHE A 65 24.92 18.28 -4.16
C PHE A 65 25.37 19.00 -2.89
N ASP A 66 25.28 20.34 -2.90
CA ASP A 66 25.46 21.17 -1.70
C ASP A 66 24.26 20.90 -0.77
N LEU A 67 24.41 19.83 0.00
CA LEU A 67 23.48 19.36 1.02
C LEU A 67 23.57 20.26 2.24
N ASP A 68 22.91 21.41 2.21
CA ASP A 68 22.72 22.20 3.41
C ASP A 68 21.69 21.52 4.32
N GLU A 69 22.20 20.77 5.29
CA GLU A 69 21.50 19.98 6.32
C GLU A 69 20.44 20.78 7.11
N SER A 70 20.39 22.10 6.92
CA SER A 70 19.51 23.04 7.61
C SER A 70 18.14 23.27 6.95
N SER A 71 17.86 22.72 5.76
CA SER A 71 16.65 23.07 4.99
C SER A 71 15.66 21.90 4.83
N GLY A 72 14.52 21.95 5.52
CA GLY A 72 13.42 20.97 5.39
C GLY A 72 12.86 20.80 3.97
N GLN A 73 13.24 21.69 3.05
CA GLN A 73 12.91 21.63 1.63
C GLN A 73 13.59 20.45 0.91
N GLU A 74 14.85 20.16 1.22
CA GLU A 74 15.60 19.07 0.56
C GLU A 74 14.98 17.71 0.90
N LEU A 75 14.69 17.50 2.19
CA LEU A 75 14.02 16.30 2.67
C LEU A 75 12.65 16.11 2.01
N ALA A 76 11.91 17.20 1.77
CA ALA A 76 10.64 17.16 1.04
C ALA A 76 10.82 16.73 -0.43
N THR A 77 11.86 17.24 -1.11
CA THR A 77 12.22 16.86 -2.49
C THR A 77 12.61 15.38 -2.58
N LEU A 78 13.44 14.88 -1.67
CA LEU A 78 13.81 13.46 -1.62
C LEU A 78 12.60 12.56 -1.38
N LYS A 79 11.73 12.93 -0.43
CA LYS A 79 10.48 12.19 -0.17
C LYS A 79 9.58 12.16 -1.40
N HIS A 80 9.46 13.28 -2.11
CA HIS A 80 8.70 13.34 -3.35
C HIS A 80 9.29 12.40 -4.42
N ALA A 81 10.61 12.45 -4.62
CA ALA A 81 11.28 11.56 -5.57
C ALA A 81 11.09 10.08 -5.22
N VAL A 82 11.22 9.69 -3.94
CA VAL A 82 10.99 8.30 -3.50
C VAL A 82 9.55 7.86 -3.77
N ARG A 83 8.55 8.70 -3.44
CA ARG A 83 7.13 8.40 -3.74
C ARG A 83 6.90 8.20 -5.24
N CYS A 84 7.49 9.04 -6.08
CA CYS A 84 7.43 8.91 -7.54
C CYS A 84 8.05 7.57 -8.01
N LEU A 85 9.23 7.21 -7.47
CA LEU A 85 9.93 5.98 -7.81
C LEU A 85 9.16 4.72 -7.35
N TRP A 86 8.48 4.78 -6.20
CA TRP A 86 7.55 3.73 -5.77
C TRP A 86 6.35 3.59 -6.71
N GLY A 87 5.94 4.67 -7.37
CA GLY A 87 4.89 4.70 -8.38
C GLY A 87 3.69 5.56 -8.04
N PHE A 88 3.77 6.41 -7.01
CA PHE A 88 2.79 7.47 -6.81
C PHE A 88 2.84 8.46 -7.98
N ARG A 89 1.67 8.95 -8.36
CA ARG A 89 1.53 9.92 -9.44
C ARG A 89 0.80 11.15 -8.93
N GLU A 90 1.17 12.32 -9.43
CA GLU A 90 0.49 13.57 -9.10
C GLU A 90 -0.98 13.56 -9.52
N ASP A 91 -1.30 12.83 -10.60
CA ASP A 91 -2.65 12.71 -11.14
C ASP A 91 -3.45 11.50 -10.62
N ASP A 92 -2.99 10.86 -9.54
CA ASP A 92 -3.71 9.74 -8.92
C ASP A 92 -5.11 10.17 -8.43
N VAL A 93 -5.26 11.41 -7.92
CA VAL A 93 -6.53 11.92 -7.40
C VAL A 93 -7.64 11.89 -8.46
N GLN A 94 -7.32 12.16 -9.73
CA GLN A 94 -8.30 12.14 -10.82
C GLN A 94 -8.51 10.76 -11.43
N ARG A 95 -7.58 9.82 -11.24
CA ARG A 95 -7.62 8.48 -11.86
C ARG A 95 -8.28 7.42 -10.99
N LEU A 96 -8.20 7.59 -9.68
CA LEU A 96 -8.76 6.64 -8.73
C LEU A 96 -10.29 6.75 -8.75
N PRO A 97 -11.01 5.62 -8.64
CA PRO A 97 -12.46 5.66 -8.59
C PRO A 97 -12.92 6.33 -7.29
N GLU A 98 -13.99 7.11 -7.39
CA GLU A 98 -14.64 7.71 -6.23
C GLU A 98 -15.36 6.63 -5.41
N PRO A 99 -15.29 6.67 -4.06
CA PRO A 99 -16.10 5.83 -3.21
C PRO A 99 -17.59 5.96 -3.53
N SER A 100 -18.25 4.84 -3.79
CA SER A 100 -19.70 4.79 -4.03
C SER A 100 -20.51 4.76 -2.74
N GLY A 101 -19.88 4.41 -1.62
CA GLY A 101 -20.44 4.44 -0.28
C GLY A 101 -19.65 5.35 0.67
N ARG A 102 -20.02 5.33 1.95
CA ARG A 102 -19.33 6.11 2.99
C ARG A 102 -18.89 5.25 4.16
N LEU A 103 -17.75 5.59 4.74
CA LEU A 103 -17.17 4.85 5.86
C LEU A 103 -18.04 4.90 7.13
N ASP A 104 -18.70 6.04 7.36
CA ASP A 104 -19.56 6.35 8.52
C ASP A 104 -21.00 5.81 8.38
N VAL A 105 -21.35 5.25 7.22
CA VAL A 105 -22.66 4.64 6.97
C VAL A 105 -22.45 3.16 6.68
N PRO A 106 -22.42 2.30 7.71
CA PRO A 106 -22.21 0.87 7.53
C PRO A 106 -23.41 0.19 6.86
N LEU A 107 -23.16 -0.62 5.83
CA LEU A 107 -24.17 -1.55 5.32
C LEU A 107 -24.56 -2.55 6.42
N PRO A 108 -25.86 -2.86 6.59
CA PRO A 108 -26.30 -3.86 7.56
C PRO A 108 -25.61 -5.21 7.36
N GLY A 109 -25.07 -5.78 8.44
CA GLY A 109 -24.41 -7.08 8.42
C GLY A 109 -23.11 -7.14 7.61
N SER A 110 -22.54 -5.99 7.25
CA SER A 110 -21.31 -5.92 6.45
C SER A 110 -20.03 -6.04 7.28
N ILE A 111 -18.95 -6.36 6.57
CA ILE A 111 -17.56 -6.24 7.03
C ILE A 111 -16.82 -5.23 6.17
N ARG A 112 -15.70 -4.71 6.67
CA ARG A 112 -14.74 -3.94 5.88
C ARG A 112 -13.66 -4.86 5.32
N VAL A 113 -13.38 -4.72 4.03
CA VAL A 113 -12.42 -5.52 3.28
C VAL A 113 -11.42 -4.57 2.63
N ALA A 114 -10.16 -4.67 3.01
CA ALA A 114 -9.07 -3.98 2.35
C ALA A 114 -8.62 -4.78 1.12
N VAL A 115 -8.38 -4.10 0.02
CA VAL A 115 -7.85 -4.70 -1.21
C VAL A 115 -6.59 -3.94 -1.61
N ALA A 116 -5.46 -4.63 -1.66
CA ALA A 116 -4.21 -4.10 -2.17
C ALA A 116 -4.28 -4.10 -3.71
N THR A 117 -4.51 -2.92 -4.30
CA THR A 117 -4.69 -2.77 -5.75
C THR A 117 -4.15 -1.43 -6.27
N SER A 118 -3.59 -1.48 -7.47
CA SER A 118 -3.03 -0.33 -8.17
C SER A 118 -4.10 0.55 -8.84
N ASN A 119 -5.31 0.05 -9.06
CA ASN A 119 -6.33 0.78 -9.84
C ASN A 119 -7.78 0.41 -9.50
N GLY A 120 -8.02 -0.44 -8.50
CA GLY A 120 -9.36 -0.89 -8.12
C GLY A 120 -9.93 -2.01 -8.98
N LYS A 121 -9.25 -2.43 -10.06
CA LYS A 121 -9.77 -3.44 -11.01
C LYS A 121 -9.29 -4.84 -10.69
N GLN A 122 -8.04 -5.01 -10.29
CA GLN A 122 -7.43 -6.31 -9.99
C GLN A 122 -6.68 -6.29 -8.66
N VAL A 123 -6.65 -7.43 -7.97
CA VAL A 123 -5.74 -7.62 -6.83
C VAL A 123 -4.34 -7.89 -7.36
N ASP A 124 -3.54 -6.84 -7.50
CA ASP A 124 -2.25 -6.85 -8.20
C ASP A 124 -1.09 -6.26 -7.39
N GLU A 125 -1.34 -5.94 -6.12
CA GLU A 125 -0.32 -5.40 -5.21
C GLU A 125 0.11 -6.43 -4.18
N HIS A 126 1.43 -6.52 -3.98
CA HIS A 126 2.01 -7.15 -2.79
C HIS A 126 1.80 -6.20 -1.60
N PHE A 127 1.50 -6.74 -0.42
CA PHE A 127 1.22 -5.91 0.76
C PHE A 127 2.33 -4.91 1.07
N GLY A 128 3.60 -5.37 1.12
CA GLY A 128 4.73 -4.51 1.49
C GLY A 128 5.04 -3.37 0.51
N GLY A 129 4.56 -3.47 -0.74
CA GLY A 129 4.76 -2.46 -1.77
C GLY A 129 3.48 -1.79 -2.24
N ALA A 130 2.34 -2.11 -1.61
CA ALA A 130 1.06 -1.52 -1.97
C ALA A 130 1.15 0.00 -1.79
N LEU A 131 0.81 0.74 -2.84
CA LEU A 131 0.73 2.20 -2.79
C LEU A 131 -0.52 2.67 -2.07
N ARG A 132 -1.55 1.82 -2.05
CA ARG A 132 -2.85 2.13 -1.45
C ARG A 132 -3.68 0.87 -1.21
N PHE A 133 -4.66 1.00 -0.32
CA PHE A 133 -5.66 -0.01 -0.04
C PHE A 133 -7.05 0.55 -0.34
N PHE A 134 -7.79 -0.16 -1.17
CA PHE A 134 -9.19 0.15 -1.45
C PHE A 134 -10.03 -0.57 -0.41
N VAL A 135 -10.84 0.18 0.34
CA VAL A 135 -11.64 -0.37 1.42
C VAL A 135 -13.07 -0.48 0.96
N TYR A 136 -13.58 -1.70 0.96
CA TYR A 136 -14.95 -2.02 0.60
C TYR A 136 -15.74 -2.35 1.85
N GLN A 137 -17.00 -1.92 1.91
CA GLN A 137 -17.99 -2.59 2.75
C GLN A 137 -18.61 -3.71 1.95
N VAL A 138 -18.70 -4.89 2.56
CA VAL A 138 -19.23 -6.10 1.91
C VAL A 138 -20.26 -6.73 2.83
N SER A 139 -21.52 -6.77 2.40
CA SER A 139 -22.61 -7.55 3.02
C SER A 139 -22.94 -8.78 2.17
N LYS A 140 -23.97 -9.54 2.54
CA LYS A 140 -24.45 -10.66 1.73
C LYS A 140 -25.09 -10.21 0.41
N GLU A 141 -25.58 -8.98 0.36
CA GLU A 141 -26.41 -8.43 -0.73
C GLU A 141 -25.66 -7.43 -1.59
N ALA A 142 -24.68 -6.71 -1.04
CA ALA A 142 -24.00 -5.63 -1.74
C ALA A 142 -22.52 -5.51 -1.34
N SER A 143 -21.73 -4.96 -2.26
CA SER A 143 -20.39 -4.45 -1.98
C SER A 143 -20.26 -3.03 -2.50
N GLN A 144 -19.59 -2.15 -1.75
CA GLN A 144 -19.38 -0.75 -2.13
C GLN A 144 -17.99 -0.28 -1.70
N LEU A 145 -17.32 0.48 -2.57
CA LEU A 145 -16.08 1.16 -2.22
C LEU A 145 -16.43 2.30 -1.25
N VAL A 146 -15.80 2.33 -0.08
CA VAL A 146 -16.07 3.36 0.94
C VAL A 146 -14.88 4.24 1.25
N ASP A 147 -13.67 3.84 0.86
CA ASP A 147 -12.45 4.60 1.12
C ASP A 147 -11.29 4.11 0.23
N VAL A 148 -10.32 4.99 -0.03
CA VAL A 148 -9.06 4.67 -0.70
C VAL A 148 -7.91 5.25 0.13
N ARG A 149 -7.21 4.36 0.84
CA ARG A 149 -6.20 4.75 1.84
C ARG A 149 -4.81 4.71 1.25
N SER A 150 -4.15 5.87 1.22
CA SER A 150 -2.81 6.04 0.63
C SER A 150 -1.70 5.61 1.58
N ALA A 151 -0.68 4.94 1.05
CA ALA A 151 0.55 4.61 1.76
C ALA A 151 1.70 5.60 1.46
N ALA A 152 1.40 6.80 0.95
CA ALA A 152 2.42 7.78 0.56
C ALA A 152 3.30 8.23 1.74
N GLU A 153 2.75 8.26 2.95
CA GLU A 153 3.45 8.60 4.19
C GLU A 153 4.32 7.46 4.73
N ALA A 154 4.25 6.25 4.14
CA ALA A 154 5.17 5.16 4.50
C ALA A 154 6.64 5.52 4.20
N VAL A 155 6.91 6.57 3.40
CA VAL A 155 8.25 7.11 3.18
C VAL A 155 8.86 7.75 4.42
N ASP A 156 8.01 8.18 5.35
CA ASP A 156 8.36 8.82 6.62
C ASP A 156 8.42 7.83 7.79
N ALA A 157 7.93 6.61 7.58
CA ALA A 157 7.79 5.61 8.63
C ALA A 157 9.12 4.88 8.91
N ALA A 158 9.38 4.61 10.19
CA ALA A 158 10.47 3.74 10.61
C ALA A 158 10.28 2.29 10.13
N ASP A 159 9.04 1.80 10.15
CA ASP A 159 8.64 0.51 9.57
C ASP A 159 7.47 0.74 8.59
N GLY A 160 7.79 0.80 7.30
CA GLY A 160 6.79 1.00 6.25
C GLY A 160 5.80 -0.16 6.07
N MET A 161 6.11 -1.36 6.58
CA MET A 161 5.16 -2.48 6.57
C MET A 161 4.16 -2.34 7.72
N ASP A 162 4.63 -1.89 8.88
CA ASP A 162 3.78 -1.61 10.03
C ASP A 162 2.84 -0.43 9.75
N PHE A 163 3.36 0.66 9.16
CA PHE A 163 2.55 1.79 8.69
C PHE A 163 1.41 1.33 7.78
N ARG A 164 1.69 0.43 6.82
CA ARG A 164 0.65 -0.11 5.92
C ARG A 164 -0.40 -0.95 6.65
N ALA A 165 -0.02 -1.64 7.72
CA ALA A 165 -0.97 -2.39 8.54
C ALA A 165 -1.88 -1.43 9.34
N GLU A 166 -1.35 -0.29 9.78
CA GLU A 166 -2.08 0.78 10.47
C GLU A 166 -3.06 1.54 9.57
N LEU A 167 -2.96 1.39 8.25
CA LEU A 167 -3.95 1.92 7.33
C LEU A 167 -5.25 1.11 7.33
N ILE A 168 -5.27 -0.13 7.83
CA ILE A 168 -6.44 -1.03 7.70
C ILE A 168 -6.91 -1.70 9.02
N PRO A 169 -6.82 -1.06 10.20
CA PRO A 169 -7.09 -1.70 11.49
C PRO A 169 -8.57 -2.07 11.67
N ASP A 170 -9.46 -1.36 10.99
CA ASP A 170 -10.91 -1.54 11.01
C ASP A 170 -11.41 -2.53 9.94
N CYS A 171 -10.52 -3.10 9.13
CA CYS A 171 -10.84 -4.12 8.13
C CYS A 171 -10.77 -5.52 8.75
N GLN A 172 -11.67 -6.42 8.35
CA GLN A 172 -11.64 -7.82 8.81
C GLN A 172 -10.86 -8.72 7.85
N VAL A 173 -10.80 -8.32 6.57
CA VAL A 173 -10.12 -9.09 5.52
C VAL A 173 -9.19 -8.16 4.75
N LEU A 174 -8.04 -8.69 4.38
CA LEU A 174 -7.13 -8.08 3.42
C LEU A 174 -6.96 -9.01 2.22
N TYR A 175 -7.28 -8.54 1.01
CA TYR A 175 -6.86 -9.21 -0.23
C TYR A 175 -5.57 -8.58 -0.76
N THR A 176 -4.58 -9.43 -1.08
CA THR A 176 -3.29 -9.00 -1.64
C THR A 176 -2.72 -10.07 -2.56
N GLN A 177 -1.89 -9.70 -3.54
CA GLN A 177 -1.23 -10.68 -4.40
C GLN A 177 -0.24 -11.53 -3.60
N ALA A 178 0.47 -10.93 -2.64
CA ALA A 178 1.38 -11.66 -1.76
C ALA A 178 1.69 -10.87 -0.49
N ILE A 179 1.97 -11.62 0.59
CA ILE A 179 2.40 -11.09 1.88
C ILE A 179 3.35 -12.11 2.51
N GLY A 180 4.50 -11.63 3.04
CA GLY A 180 5.46 -12.50 3.70
C GLY A 180 4.92 -13.00 5.05
N GLY A 181 5.25 -14.24 5.44
CA GLY A 181 4.74 -14.89 6.65
C GLY A 181 4.84 -14.03 7.95
N PRO A 182 6.01 -13.43 8.28
CA PRO A 182 6.14 -12.57 9.45
C PRO A 182 5.20 -11.35 9.41
N ILE A 183 4.98 -10.79 8.23
CA ILE A 183 4.13 -9.61 8.03
C ILE A 183 2.65 -10.01 8.09
N ALA A 184 2.29 -11.17 7.54
CA ALA A 184 0.96 -11.73 7.67
C ALA A 184 0.60 -11.95 9.16
N ALA A 185 1.55 -12.45 9.96
CA ALA A 185 1.35 -12.61 11.40
C ALA A 185 1.07 -11.26 12.10
N LYS A 186 1.82 -10.20 11.79
CA LYS A 186 1.57 -8.84 12.30
C LYS A 186 0.17 -8.33 11.93
N VAL A 187 -0.27 -8.55 10.69
CA VAL A 187 -1.61 -8.14 10.21
C VAL A 187 -2.71 -8.93 10.92
N ILE A 188 -2.52 -10.24 11.15
CA ILE A 188 -3.45 -11.10 11.91
C ILE A 188 -3.56 -10.65 13.37
N GLN A 189 -2.45 -10.27 14.00
CA GLN A 189 -2.45 -9.75 15.38
C GLN A 189 -3.27 -8.47 15.53
N ARG A 190 -3.46 -7.70 14.45
CA ARG A 190 -4.32 -6.51 14.40
C ARG A 190 -5.79 -6.85 14.08
N GLY A 191 -6.15 -8.12 14.01
CA GLY A 191 -7.53 -8.58 13.74
C GLY A 191 -7.92 -8.58 12.26
N VAL A 192 -6.97 -8.41 11.35
CA VAL A 192 -7.19 -8.43 9.90
C VAL A 192 -6.76 -9.77 9.33
N TYR A 193 -7.64 -10.48 8.63
CA TYR A 193 -7.31 -11.79 8.03
C TYR A 193 -6.79 -11.64 6.59
N PRO A 194 -5.50 -11.90 6.31
CA PRO A 194 -4.95 -11.78 4.97
C PRO A 194 -5.32 -12.99 4.10
N LEU A 195 -5.76 -12.72 2.86
CA LEU A 195 -6.07 -13.68 1.81
C LEU A 195 -5.22 -13.36 0.58
N THR A 196 -4.32 -14.28 0.23
CA THR A 196 -3.48 -14.16 -0.97
C THR A 196 -4.22 -14.67 -2.20
N VAL A 197 -4.09 -13.95 -3.32
CA VAL A 197 -4.67 -14.34 -4.61
C VAL A 197 -3.56 -14.72 -5.58
N GLU A 198 -3.56 -15.98 -6.03
CA GLU A 198 -2.46 -16.56 -6.83
C GLU A 198 -2.36 -15.96 -8.24
N SER A 199 -3.50 -15.56 -8.81
CA SER A 199 -3.60 -14.88 -10.10
C SER A 199 -4.22 -13.50 -9.89
N ARG A 200 -3.84 -12.51 -10.70
CA ARG A 200 -4.39 -11.13 -10.72
C ARG A 200 -5.89 -11.15 -11.01
N SER A 201 -6.66 -11.53 -9.99
CA SER A 201 -8.09 -11.72 -10.05
C SER A 201 -8.75 -10.36 -10.02
N LYS A 202 -9.90 -10.23 -10.67
CA LYS A 202 -10.65 -8.98 -10.58
C LYS A 202 -11.13 -8.75 -9.16
N VAL A 203 -11.20 -7.48 -8.77
CA VAL A 203 -11.70 -7.10 -7.44
C VAL A 203 -13.13 -7.60 -7.25
N ASP A 204 -14.00 -7.38 -8.23
CA ASP A 204 -15.40 -7.84 -8.17
C ASP A 204 -15.49 -9.36 -7.96
N GLU A 205 -14.66 -10.15 -8.66
CA GLU A 205 -14.65 -11.62 -8.53
C GLU A 205 -14.18 -12.11 -7.14
N VAL A 206 -13.26 -11.41 -6.48
CA VAL A 206 -12.85 -11.78 -5.11
C VAL A 206 -13.91 -11.38 -4.09
N LEU A 207 -14.57 -10.23 -4.29
CA LEU A 207 -15.65 -9.76 -3.43
C LEU A 207 -16.89 -10.66 -3.57
N ASP A 208 -17.31 -10.99 -4.78
CA ASP A 208 -18.44 -11.91 -5.05
C ASP A 208 -18.22 -13.26 -4.37
N ARG A 209 -17.01 -13.81 -4.48
CA ARG A 209 -16.66 -15.09 -3.86
C ARG A 209 -16.68 -15.01 -2.33
N LEU A 210 -16.33 -13.86 -1.74
CA LEU A 210 -16.49 -13.62 -0.32
C LEU A 210 -17.98 -13.54 0.06
N GLN A 211 -18.80 -12.83 -0.70
CA GLN A 211 -20.25 -12.76 -0.49
C GLN A 211 -20.92 -14.13 -0.56
N GLN A 212 -20.52 -14.98 -1.52
CA GLN A 212 -20.99 -16.37 -1.60
C GLN A 212 -20.64 -17.18 -0.35
N LYS A 213 -19.46 -16.96 0.25
CA LYS A 213 -19.11 -17.58 1.53
C LYS A 213 -19.97 -17.05 2.68
N MET A 214 -20.26 -15.75 2.69
CA MET A 214 -21.14 -15.12 3.69
C MET A 214 -22.58 -15.66 3.62
N LEU A 215 -23.08 -15.96 2.44
CA LEU A 215 -24.42 -16.49 2.20
C LEU A 215 -24.57 -17.96 2.61
N ASN A 216 -23.66 -18.82 2.16
CA ASN A 216 -23.87 -20.28 2.22
C ASN A 216 -23.43 -20.91 3.55
N ASN A 217 -22.19 -20.65 3.98
CA ASN A 217 -21.63 -21.26 5.19
C ASN A 217 -20.47 -20.40 5.72
N PRO A 218 -20.76 -19.24 6.35
CA PRO A 218 -19.71 -18.36 6.84
C PRO A 218 -18.93 -19.07 7.95
N PRO A 219 -17.58 -19.05 7.92
CA PRO A 219 -16.80 -19.57 9.03
C PRO A 219 -17.15 -18.82 10.33
N PRO A 220 -16.96 -19.43 11.52
CA PRO A 220 -17.43 -18.86 12.78
C PRO A 220 -16.98 -17.41 13.04
N TRP A 221 -15.73 -17.09 12.68
CA TRP A 221 -15.18 -15.74 12.82
C TRP A 221 -15.90 -14.73 11.93
N LEU A 222 -16.24 -15.10 10.69
CA LEU A 222 -16.95 -14.23 9.75
C LEU A 222 -18.41 -14.05 10.18
N ALA A 223 -19.06 -15.12 10.63
CA ALA A 223 -20.41 -15.04 11.19
C ALA A 223 -20.47 -14.11 12.41
N LYS A 224 -19.48 -14.19 13.31
CA LYS A 224 -19.35 -13.25 14.44
C LYS A 224 -19.13 -11.82 13.93
N ALA A 225 -18.22 -11.66 12.97
CA ALA A 225 -17.97 -10.41 12.27
C ALA A 225 -19.08 -10.01 11.28
N MET A 226 -20.27 -10.59 11.30
CA MET A 226 -21.43 -10.04 10.60
C MET A 226 -22.54 -9.62 11.58
N LYS A 227 -22.51 -10.14 12.81
CA LYS A 227 -23.55 -9.93 13.82
C LYS A 227 -23.29 -8.71 14.72
N VAL A 228 -22.06 -8.26 14.85
CA VAL A 228 -21.71 -7.09 15.68
C VAL A 228 -21.78 -5.83 14.82
N PRO A 229 -22.44 -4.71 15.19
CA PRO A 229 -22.38 -3.48 14.39
C PRO A 229 -20.93 -3.02 14.16
N LEU A 230 -20.60 -2.49 12.98
CA LEU A 230 -19.23 -2.07 12.62
C LEU A 230 -18.63 -1.09 13.63
N ASP A 231 -19.43 -0.13 14.12
CA ASP A 231 -19.00 0.90 15.07
C ASP A 231 -18.63 0.35 16.45
N ASP A 232 -19.30 -0.73 16.89
CA ASP A 232 -19.00 -1.36 18.17
C ASP A 232 -17.66 -2.11 18.12
N ARG A 233 -17.26 -2.63 16.94
CA ARG A 233 -16.01 -3.40 16.77
C ARG A 233 -14.76 -2.55 16.89
N ILE A 234 -14.80 -1.32 16.36
CA ILE A 234 -13.70 -0.35 16.47
C ILE A 234 -13.44 -0.02 17.95
N ARG A 235 -14.47 -0.05 18.80
CA ARG A 235 -14.35 0.19 20.25
C ARG A 235 -13.79 -1.02 20.99
N PHE A 236 -14.17 -2.24 20.63
CA PHE A 236 -13.65 -3.46 21.26
C PHE A 236 -12.15 -3.68 20.98
N GLN A 237 -11.68 -3.43 19.75
CA GLN A 237 -10.26 -3.54 19.42
C GLN A 237 -9.36 -2.54 20.16
N ARG A 238 -9.90 -1.39 20.61
CA ARG A 238 -9.15 -0.40 21.42
C ARG A 238 -9.08 -0.76 22.91
N HIS A 239 -10.01 -1.58 23.42
CA HIS A 239 -10.04 -1.99 24.82
C HIS A 239 -9.18 -3.23 25.13
N GLU A 240 -8.97 -4.14 24.16
CA GLU A 240 -8.10 -5.32 24.36
C GLU A 240 -6.59 -4.99 24.43
N VAL A 241 -6.19 -3.76 24.12
CA VAL A 241 -4.77 -3.31 24.15
C VAL A 241 -4.36 -2.70 25.50
N LEU A 242 -5.29 -2.53 26.46
CA LEU A 242 -5.05 -1.74 27.68
C LEU A 242 -5.03 -2.51 29.02
N GLU A 243 -4.89 -3.84 29.04
CA GLU A 243 -4.59 -4.55 30.29
C GLU A 243 -3.38 -5.49 30.17
N PRO A 244 -2.16 -4.99 30.47
CA PRO A 244 -1.13 -5.84 31.04
C PRO A 244 -1.42 -6.03 32.54
N GLN A 245 -1.62 -7.28 32.96
CA GLN A 245 -1.41 -7.68 34.36
C GLN A 245 0.08 -7.78 34.66
#